data_AF-A0A2V6T5Q7-F1
#
_entry.id   AF-A0A2V6T5Q7-F1
#
_cell.length_a   1.000
_cell.length_b   1.000
_cell.length_c   1.000
_cell.angle_alpha   90.00
_cell.angle_beta   90.00
_cell.angle_gamma   90.00
#
_symmetry.space_group_name_H-M   'P 1'
#
loop_
_entity.id
_entity.type
_entity.pdbx_description
1 polymer ?
#
loop_
_entity_poly.entity_id
_entity_poly.type
_entity_poly.pdbx_seq_one_letter_code
_entity_poly.pdbx_strand_id
1 'polypeptide(L)'
;MVACGLLAGGAFSGALALKLLALPAILGFGAFHWLFSRGAPRRVKTIALGALLLGALPGATVLSRRCTVANEGRFCLVSNKSAADFLLGHYGRIRGISWRSPDGQRLFRYSSPSAHQRYAVQVEVPFAFTDGASNLHAASKWIRDHPIEALVLSVEHVYDLFIGSLPWPSFETEYWVGAEEAHFLFIVFVLLPALCLCLDSIRRQGLRGFVGGEAMLVLSPILGVIAAVFIATGEPRYRVPFDGLFILVAIQFYRSFGRVRS
;
A
#
# COMPACT_ATOMS: atom_id res chain seq x y z
N MET A 1 -21.06 -17.84 -4.97
CA MET A 1 -20.68 -16.53 -4.40
C MET A 1 -20.13 -16.64 -2.99
N VAL A 2 -20.88 -17.18 -2.01
CA VAL A 2 -20.39 -17.32 -0.63
C VAL A 2 -19.12 -18.19 -0.54
N ALA A 3 -19.10 -19.35 -1.21
CA ALA A 3 -17.91 -20.21 -1.27
C ALA A 3 -16.68 -19.48 -1.85
N CYS A 4 -16.83 -18.77 -2.96
CA CYS A 4 -15.76 -17.96 -3.54
C CYS A 4 -15.31 -16.84 -2.59
N GLY A 5 -16.24 -16.20 -1.88
CA GLY A 5 -15.94 -15.20 -0.86
C GLY A 5 -15.12 -15.79 0.28
N LEU A 6 -15.52 -16.95 0.82
CA LEU A 6 -14.78 -17.65 1.88
C LEU A 6 -13.37 -18.05 1.43
N LEU A 7 -13.24 -18.60 0.22
CA LEU A 7 -11.93 -18.95 -0.36
C LEU A 7 -11.04 -17.71 -0.55
N ALA A 8 -11.60 -16.61 -1.04
CA ALA A 8 -10.91 -15.33 -1.15
C ALA A 8 -10.48 -14.81 0.23
N GLY A 9 -11.31 -15.00 1.27
CA GLY A 9 -10.96 -14.68 2.66
C GLY A 9 -9.81 -15.54 3.20
N GLY A 10 -9.78 -16.83 2.87
CA GLY A 10 -8.66 -17.71 3.20
C GLY A 10 -7.35 -17.26 2.54
N ALA A 11 -7.40 -16.97 1.24
CA ALA A 11 -6.25 -16.42 0.51
C ALA A 11 -5.81 -15.05 1.09
N PHE A 12 -6.77 -14.21 1.47
CA PHE A 12 -6.50 -12.93 2.11
C PHE A 12 -5.76 -13.09 3.45
N SER A 13 -6.12 -14.09 4.26
CA SER A 13 -5.37 -14.39 5.49
C SER A 13 -3.91 -14.73 5.20
N GLY A 14 -3.65 -15.50 4.15
CA GLY A 14 -2.30 -15.79 3.68
C GLY A 14 -1.54 -14.53 3.27
N ALA A 15 -2.20 -13.63 2.53
CA ALA A 15 -1.62 -12.34 2.15
C ALA A 15 -1.32 -11.44 3.36
N LEU A 16 -2.20 -11.40 4.36
CA LEU A 16 -1.99 -10.66 5.61
C LEU A 16 -0.78 -11.19 6.39
N ALA A 17 -0.58 -12.51 6.40
CA ALA A 17 0.58 -13.12 7.06
C ALA A 17 1.91 -12.67 6.43
N LEU A 18 1.91 -12.37 5.13
CA LEU A 18 3.10 -11.94 4.39
C LEU A 18 3.31 -10.43 4.47
N LYS A 19 2.24 -9.63 4.32
CA LYS A 19 2.33 -8.17 4.27
C LYS A 19 1.04 -7.50 4.71
N LEU A 20 1.10 -6.67 5.75
CA LEU A 20 -0.05 -5.92 6.27
C LEU A 20 -0.69 -4.99 5.22
N LEU A 21 0.07 -4.56 4.21
CA LEU A 21 -0.40 -3.75 3.09
C LEU A 21 -1.51 -4.45 2.25
N ALA A 22 -1.66 -5.77 2.35
CA ALA A 22 -2.78 -6.47 1.74
C ALA A 22 -4.14 -6.00 2.32
N LEU A 23 -4.17 -5.57 3.59
CA LEU A 23 -5.38 -5.08 4.26
C LEU A 23 -5.98 -3.85 3.56
N PRO A 24 -5.27 -2.72 3.44
CA PRO A 24 -5.82 -1.54 2.79
C PRO A 24 -6.17 -1.77 1.33
N ALA A 25 -5.39 -2.59 0.59
CA ALA A 25 -5.72 -2.93 -0.79
C ALA A 25 -7.07 -3.65 -0.93
N ILE A 26 -7.32 -4.66 -0.09
CA ILE A 26 -8.56 -5.44 -0.12
C ILE A 26 -9.75 -4.67 0.44
N LEU A 27 -9.54 -3.85 1.48
CA LEU A 27 -10.56 -2.93 1.96
C LEU A 27 -10.91 -1.87 0.90
N GLY A 28 -9.91 -1.32 0.21
CA GLY A 28 -10.09 -0.39 -0.90
C GLY A 28 -10.92 -1.01 -2.03
N PHE A 29 -10.57 -2.22 -2.47
CA PHE A 29 -11.35 -2.96 -3.45
C PHE A 29 -12.78 -3.24 -2.97
N GLY A 30 -12.95 -3.75 -1.75
CA GLY A 30 -14.25 -4.10 -1.17
C GLY A 30 -15.18 -2.89 -1.06
N ALA A 31 -14.66 -1.77 -0.54
CA ALA A 31 -15.38 -0.51 -0.43
C ALA A 31 -15.75 0.04 -1.82
N PHE A 32 -14.79 0.05 -2.76
CA PHE A 32 -15.02 0.52 -4.12
C PHE A 32 -16.08 -0.31 -4.84
N HIS A 33 -15.95 -1.64 -4.80
CA HIS A 33 -16.92 -2.55 -5.38
C HIS A 33 -18.30 -2.36 -4.74
N TRP A 34 -18.38 -2.21 -3.42
CA TRP A 34 -19.65 -1.99 -2.72
C TRP A 34 -20.34 -0.70 -3.20
N LEU A 35 -19.59 0.42 -3.26
CA LEU A 35 -20.09 1.74 -3.61
C LEU A 35 -20.41 1.92 -5.10
N PHE A 36 -19.53 1.46 -5.99
CA PHE A 36 -19.50 1.94 -7.38
C PHE A 36 -19.78 0.88 -8.43
N SER A 37 -19.64 -0.42 -8.13
CA SER A 37 -19.91 -1.45 -9.15
C SER A 37 -21.40 -1.49 -9.52
N ARG A 38 -21.71 -1.58 -10.81
CA ARG A 38 -23.08 -1.75 -11.31
C ARG A 38 -23.34 -3.22 -11.60
N GLY A 39 -24.58 -3.69 -11.43
CA GLY A 39 -25.00 -5.05 -11.82
C GLY A 39 -25.37 -6.01 -10.69
N ALA A 40 -24.85 -5.83 -9.47
CA ALA A 40 -25.23 -6.64 -8.31
C ALA A 40 -26.02 -5.82 -7.27
N PRO A 41 -27.14 -6.35 -6.72
CA PRO A 41 -27.86 -5.71 -5.61
C PRO A 41 -26.95 -5.49 -4.40
N ARG A 42 -27.14 -4.40 -3.64
CA ARG A 42 -26.34 -4.09 -2.44
C ARG A 42 -26.28 -5.27 -1.46
N ARG A 43 -27.41 -5.98 -1.28
CA ARG A 43 -27.49 -7.18 -0.43
C ARG A 43 -26.47 -8.25 -0.85
N VAL A 44 -26.36 -8.50 -2.16
CA VAL A 44 -25.44 -9.50 -2.73
C VAL A 44 -23.99 -9.10 -2.48
N LYS A 45 -23.66 -7.81 -2.69
CA LYS A 45 -22.31 -7.28 -2.41
C LYS A 45 -21.95 -7.38 -0.92
N THR A 46 -22.89 -7.02 -0.04
CA THR A 46 -22.70 -7.12 1.41
C THR A 46 -22.47 -8.58 1.83
N ILE A 47 -23.23 -9.53 1.27
CA ILE A 47 -23.03 -10.96 1.53
C ILE A 47 -21.64 -11.41 1.05
N ALA A 48 -21.21 -10.97 -0.14
CA ALA A 48 -19.90 -11.36 -0.67
C ALA A 48 -18.75 -10.79 0.18
N LEU A 49 -18.84 -9.52 0.59
CA LEU A 49 -17.88 -8.88 1.49
C LEU A 49 -17.88 -9.54 2.86
N GLY A 50 -19.06 -9.85 3.41
CA GLY A 50 -19.21 -10.59 4.66
C GLY A 50 -18.56 -11.97 4.57
N ALA A 51 -18.79 -12.71 3.49
CA ALA A 51 -18.16 -14.02 3.26
C ALA A 51 -16.62 -13.92 3.16
N LEU A 52 -16.10 -12.87 2.50
CA LEU A 52 -14.67 -12.60 2.46
C LEU A 52 -14.08 -12.34 3.85
N LEU A 53 -14.72 -11.46 4.63
CA LEU A 53 -14.27 -11.15 5.98
C LEU A 53 -14.35 -12.39 6.88
N LEU A 54 -15.45 -13.13 6.83
CA LEU A 54 -15.63 -14.39 7.57
C LEU A 54 -14.57 -15.43 7.20
N GLY A 55 -14.24 -15.58 5.92
CA GLY A 55 -13.18 -16.49 5.47
C GLY A 55 -11.78 -16.06 5.96
N ALA A 56 -11.58 -14.76 6.21
CA ALA A 56 -10.31 -14.23 6.70
C ALA A 56 -10.15 -14.29 8.23
N LEU A 57 -11.26 -14.38 8.98
CA LEU A 57 -11.24 -14.36 10.44
C LEU A 57 -10.35 -15.43 11.07
N PRO A 58 -10.38 -16.72 10.65
CA PRO A 58 -9.58 -17.75 11.32
C PRO A 58 -8.07 -17.45 11.26
N GLY A 59 -7.57 -17.10 10.07
CA GLY A 59 -6.16 -16.77 9.87
C GLY A 59 -5.78 -15.47 10.59
N ALA A 60 -6.60 -14.42 10.47
CA ALA A 60 -6.37 -13.17 11.20
C ALA A 60 -6.36 -13.36 12.72
N THR A 61 -7.21 -14.23 13.27
CA THR A 61 -7.24 -14.54 14.71
C THR A 61 -5.95 -15.25 15.16
N VAL A 62 -5.46 -16.22 14.37
CA VAL A 62 -4.19 -16.91 14.68
C VAL A 62 -3.02 -15.94 14.63
N LEU A 63 -2.96 -15.09 13.60
CA LEU A 63 -1.92 -14.06 13.47
C LEU A 63 -1.98 -13.05 14.61
N SER A 64 -3.18 -12.58 14.96
CA SER A 64 -3.39 -11.62 16.06
C SER A 64 -2.97 -12.21 17.40
N ARG A 65 -3.34 -13.46 17.68
CA ARG A 65 -2.92 -14.14 18.91
C ARG A 65 -1.41 -14.27 18.98
N ARG A 66 -0.76 -14.72 17.90
CA ARG A 66 0.71 -14.87 17.85
C ARG A 66 1.41 -13.52 18.01
N CYS A 67 0.93 -12.49 17.32
CA CYS A 67 1.49 -11.15 17.45
C CYS A 67 1.29 -10.59 18.86
N THR A 68 0.11 -10.76 19.46
CA THR A 68 -0.18 -10.29 20.82
C THR A 68 0.70 -10.99 21.85
N VAL A 69 0.92 -12.30 21.72
CA VAL A 69 1.87 -13.04 22.57
C VAL A 69 3.29 -12.53 22.40
N ALA A 70 3.73 -12.29 21.16
CA ALA A 70 5.05 -11.71 20.89
C ALA A 70 5.18 -10.25 21.36
N ASN A 71 4.06 -9.53 21.51
CA ASN A 71 3.97 -8.15 21.98
C ASN A 71 3.65 -8.07 23.48
N GLU A 72 4.12 -9.04 24.26
CA GLU A 72 4.00 -9.08 25.74
C GLU A 72 2.55 -8.96 26.25
N GLY A 73 1.58 -9.49 25.48
CA GLY A 73 0.16 -9.45 25.83
C GLY A 73 -0.59 -8.18 25.41
N ARG A 74 0.09 -7.18 24.83
CA ARG A 74 -0.56 -5.99 24.27
C ARG A 74 -1.17 -6.31 22.91
N PHE A 75 -2.44 -5.97 22.72
CA PHE A 75 -3.18 -6.32 21.50
C PHE A 75 -2.43 -5.91 20.23
N CYS A 76 -2.25 -6.88 19.34
CA CYS A 76 -1.69 -6.69 18.01
C CYS A 76 -2.53 -7.46 17.00
N LEU A 77 -3.02 -6.79 15.95
CA LEU A 77 -3.87 -7.44 14.93
C LEU A 77 -3.07 -8.40 14.04
N VAL A 78 -1.97 -7.94 13.47
CA VAL A 78 -1.06 -8.77 12.65
C VAL A 78 0.38 -8.29 12.82
N SER A 79 0.56 -6.98 12.96
CA SER A 79 1.84 -6.35 13.28
C SER A 79 1.60 -5.06 14.06
N ASN A 80 2.55 -4.70 14.93
CA ASN A 80 2.62 -3.41 15.64
C ASN A 80 3.50 -2.39 14.89
N LYS A 81 3.97 -2.74 13.68
CA LYS A 81 4.84 -1.91 12.85
C LYS A 81 4.15 -0.68 12.25
N SER A 82 2.82 -0.70 12.08
CA SER A 82 2.10 0.39 11.41
C SER A 82 2.30 1.77 12.05
N ALA A 83 2.38 1.84 13.38
CA ALA A 83 2.65 3.09 14.09
C ALA A 83 4.08 3.60 13.85
N ALA A 84 5.07 2.70 13.78
CA ALA A 84 6.45 3.06 13.47
C ALA A 84 6.60 3.48 12.00
N ASP A 85 5.89 2.83 11.07
CA ASP A 85 5.85 3.25 9.67
C ASP A 85 5.14 4.60 9.49
N PHE A 86 4.09 4.87 10.27
CA PHE A 86 3.43 6.18 10.33
C PHE A 86 4.39 7.27 10.79
N LEU A 87 5.13 7.02 11.89
CA LEU A 87 6.16 7.92 12.39
C LEU A 87 7.25 8.14 11.33
N LEU A 88 7.80 7.08 10.75
CA LEU A 88 8.84 7.19 9.73
C LEU A 88 8.38 8.03 8.52
N GLY A 89 7.10 7.95 8.16
CA GLY A 89 6.53 8.75 7.06
C GLY A 89 6.32 10.22 7.39
N HIS A 90 6.21 10.58 8.68
CA HIS A 90 5.77 11.89 9.12
C HIS A 90 6.66 12.49 10.23
N TYR A 91 7.94 12.15 10.21
CA TYR A 91 8.95 12.74 11.11
C TYR A 91 10.03 13.48 10.32
N GLY A 92 9.58 14.31 9.37
CA GLY A 92 10.44 15.10 8.50
C GLY A 92 11.17 14.28 7.43
N ARG A 93 12.05 14.97 6.71
CA ARG A 93 12.91 14.41 5.66
C ARG A 93 14.14 13.72 6.23
N ILE A 94 13.90 12.52 6.75
CA ILE A 94 14.92 11.72 7.43
C ILE A 94 15.21 10.44 6.65
N ARG A 95 16.44 9.96 6.74
CA ARG A 95 16.90 8.68 6.18
C ARG A 95 16.21 7.50 6.86
N GLY A 96 16.08 7.59 8.18
CA GLY A 96 15.56 6.52 9.02
C GLY A 96 15.52 6.90 10.48
N ILE A 97 14.92 6.02 11.28
CA ILE A 97 14.83 6.19 12.74
C ILE A 97 15.56 5.01 13.41
N SER A 98 16.19 5.32 14.53
CA SER A 98 16.76 4.34 15.47
C SER A 98 15.89 4.36 16.72
N TRP A 99 15.28 3.23 17.05
CA TRP A 99 14.47 3.07 18.25
C TRP A 99 15.28 2.39 19.32
N ARG A 100 15.28 2.98 20.52
CA ARG A 100 15.92 2.39 21.69
C ARG A 100 14.99 1.39 22.34
N SER A 101 15.50 0.21 22.68
CA SER A 101 14.75 -0.81 23.42
C SER A 101 14.39 -0.33 24.84
N PRO A 102 13.37 -0.94 25.49
CA PRO A 102 12.94 -0.54 26.83
C PRO A 102 14.03 -0.65 27.90
N ASP A 103 14.98 -1.57 27.74
CA ASP A 103 16.14 -1.76 28.61
C ASP A 103 17.27 -0.74 28.33
N GLY A 104 17.14 0.10 27.30
CA GLY A 104 18.10 1.12 26.91
C GLY A 104 19.35 0.60 26.18
N GLN A 105 19.51 -0.73 26.05
CA GLN A 105 20.75 -1.38 25.62
C GLN A 105 20.81 -1.70 24.12
N ARG A 106 19.66 -1.83 23.45
CA ARG A 106 19.59 -2.21 22.03
C ARG A 106 19.02 -1.06 21.21
N LEU A 107 19.59 -0.88 20.02
CA LEU A 107 19.10 0.05 19.01
C LEU A 107 18.58 -0.73 17.82
N PHE A 108 17.30 -0.60 17.54
CA PHE A 108 16.69 -1.10 16.32
C PHE A 108 16.69 0.01 15.28
N ARG A 109 17.28 -0.21 14.11
CA ARG A 109 17.33 0.79 13.03
C ARG A 109 16.43 0.33 11.89
N TYR A 110 15.60 1.24 11.40
CA TYR A 110 14.78 0.99 10.22
C TYR A 110 14.68 2.25 9.34
N SER A 111 14.68 2.01 8.03
CA SER A 111 14.51 3.02 6.98
C SER A 111 13.70 2.43 5.83
N SER A 112 13.06 3.30 5.05
CA SER A 112 12.57 2.90 3.73
C SER A 112 13.70 3.07 2.70
N PRO A 113 13.83 2.20 1.69
CA PRO A 113 14.79 2.36 0.60
C PRO A 113 14.70 3.74 -0.06
N SER A 114 13.48 4.26 -0.26
CA SER A 114 13.25 5.58 -0.86
C SER A 114 13.82 6.70 0.00
N ALA A 115 13.58 6.68 1.31
CA ALA A 115 14.17 7.63 2.25
C ALA A 115 15.71 7.49 2.31
N HIS A 116 16.21 6.25 2.26
CA HIS A 116 17.64 5.97 2.30
C HIS A 116 18.40 6.58 1.10
N GLN A 117 17.78 6.58 -0.08
CA GLN A 117 18.36 7.13 -1.30
C GLN A 117 18.41 8.67 -1.32
N ARG A 118 17.55 9.35 -0.55
CA ARG A 118 17.37 10.81 -0.64
C ARG A 118 17.93 11.59 0.54
N TYR A 119 17.90 11.00 1.72
CA TYR A 119 18.11 11.73 2.96
C TYR A 119 19.34 11.23 3.70
N ALA A 120 20.06 12.15 4.35
CA ALA A 120 21.26 11.83 5.12
C ALA A 120 20.97 11.69 6.63
N VAL A 121 19.90 12.30 7.12
CA VAL A 121 19.66 12.47 8.56
C VAL A 121 19.09 11.19 9.17
N GLN A 122 19.80 10.60 10.13
CA GLN A 122 19.27 9.52 10.97
C GLN A 122 18.81 10.12 12.30
N VAL A 123 17.57 9.84 12.70
CA VAL A 123 17.03 10.25 14.00
C VAL A 123 17.08 9.09 14.99
N GLU A 124 17.27 9.39 16.27
CA GLU A 124 17.07 8.42 17.36
C GLU A 124 15.88 8.84 18.22
N VAL A 125 15.05 7.86 18.62
CA VAL A 125 13.93 8.07 19.54
C VAL A 125 14.09 7.20 20.79
N PRO A 126 13.72 7.71 21.99
CA PRO A 126 14.01 7.06 23.26
C PRO A 126 12.99 5.95 23.64
N PHE A 127 12.22 5.46 22.68
CA PHE A 127 11.17 4.45 22.90
C PHE A 127 11.27 3.33 21.88
N ALA A 128 10.66 2.19 22.19
CA ALA A 128 10.75 0.99 21.39
C ALA A 128 10.02 1.12 20.05
N PHE A 129 10.53 0.42 19.03
CA PHE A 129 9.87 0.31 17.71
C PHE A 129 8.43 -0.21 17.82
N THR A 130 8.19 -1.09 18.79
CA THR A 130 6.89 -1.72 19.06
C THR A 130 5.96 -0.87 19.94
N ASP A 131 6.44 0.26 20.49
CA ASP A 131 5.63 1.15 21.31
C ASP A 131 4.75 2.04 20.43
N GLY A 132 3.62 1.48 20.01
CA GLY A 132 2.70 2.17 19.10
C GLY A 132 2.18 3.51 19.63
N ALA A 133 1.99 3.65 20.94
CA ALA A 133 1.49 4.88 21.53
C ALA A 133 2.52 6.01 21.42
N SER A 134 3.78 5.74 21.77
CA SER A 134 4.88 6.70 21.67
C SER A 134 5.17 7.08 20.21
N ASN A 135 5.14 6.11 19.29
CA ASN A 135 5.30 6.37 17.86
C ASN A 135 4.20 7.30 17.31
N LEU A 136 2.93 6.98 17.60
CA LEU A 136 1.80 7.82 17.17
C LEU A 136 1.86 9.21 17.79
N HIS A 137 2.24 9.32 19.07
CA HIS A 137 2.36 10.60 19.75
C HIS A 137 3.45 11.47 19.12
N ALA A 138 4.64 10.91 18.87
CA ALA A 138 5.75 11.62 18.24
C ALA A 138 5.40 12.10 16.83
N ALA A 139 4.76 11.24 16.02
CA ALA A 139 4.30 11.59 14.68
C ALA A 139 3.25 12.69 14.72
N SER A 140 2.24 12.55 15.57
CA SER A 140 1.15 13.54 15.72
C SER A 140 1.65 14.88 16.24
N LYS A 141 2.66 14.88 17.12
CA LYS A 141 3.33 16.09 17.55
C LYS A 141 4.03 16.77 16.37
N TRP A 142 4.86 16.03 15.63
CA TRP A 142 5.59 16.57 14.50
C TRP A 142 4.66 17.15 13.40
N ILE A 143 3.59 16.42 13.06
CA ILE A 143 2.59 16.87 12.08
C ILE A 143 1.91 18.18 12.51
N ARG A 144 1.56 18.32 13.80
CA ARG A 144 0.95 19.55 14.30
C ARG A 144 1.90 20.74 14.22
N ASP A 145 3.19 20.49 14.47
CA ASP A 145 4.22 21.53 14.41
C ASP A 145 4.59 21.87 12.94
N HIS A 146 4.43 20.93 11.99
CA HIS A 146 4.82 21.06 10.57
C HIS A 146 3.74 20.56 9.58
N PRO A 147 2.53 21.15 9.57
CA PRO A 147 1.39 20.58 8.85
C PRO A 147 1.57 20.56 7.32
N ILE A 148 2.21 21.60 6.76
CA ILE A 148 2.47 21.68 5.31
C ILE A 148 3.51 20.66 4.90
N GLU A 149 4.58 20.50 5.69
CA GLU A 149 5.62 19.53 5.37
C GLU A 149 5.09 18.10 5.51
N ALA A 150 4.25 17.82 6.50
CA ALA A 150 3.55 16.54 6.62
C ALA A 150 2.72 16.23 5.37
N LEU A 151 1.96 17.19 4.85
CA LEU A 151 1.18 17.01 3.61
C LEU A 151 2.08 16.76 2.40
N VAL A 152 3.20 17.49 2.29
CA VAL A 152 4.17 17.29 1.20
C VAL A 152 4.77 15.89 1.29
N LEU A 153 5.13 15.42 2.48
CA LEU A 153 5.61 14.05 2.70
C LEU A 153 4.57 13.02 2.27
N SER A 154 3.29 13.18 2.63
CA SER A 154 2.23 12.27 2.19
C SER A 154 2.13 12.16 0.66
N VAL A 155 2.28 13.27 -0.07
CA VAL A 155 2.31 13.27 -1.55
C VAL A 155 3.60 12.65 -2.08
N GLU A 156 4.73 12.94 -1.45
CA GLU A 156 6.03 12.38 -1.79
C GLU A 156 6.03 10.85 -1.66
N HIS A 157 5.41 10.29 -0.61
CA HIS A 157 5.24 8.85 -0.45
C HIS A 157 4.42 8.21 -1.58
N VAL A 158 3.40 8.89 -2.07
CA VAL A 158 2.65 8.41 -3.25
C VAL A 158 3.51 8.48 -4.50
N TYR A 159 4.32 9.53 -4.66
CA TYR A 159 5.25 9.65 -5.79
C TYR A 159 6.32 8.53 -5.76
N ASP A 160 6.85 8.21 -4.58
CA ASP A 160 7.87 7.17 -4.36
C ASP A 160 7.35 5.76 -4.64
N LEU A 161 6.03 5.55 -4.55
CA LEU A 161 5.39 4.30 -4.93
C LEU A 161 5.55 3.99 -6.43
N PHE A 162 5.63 5.02 -7.28
CA PHE A 162 5.59 4.87 -8.74
C PHE A 162 6.91 5.16 -9.43
N ILE A 163 7.49 6.35 -9.19
CA ILE A 163 8.60 6.90 -10.00
C ILE A 163 9.72 7.47 -9.12
N GLY A 164 9.43 7.80 -7.86
CA GLY A 164 10.34 8.61 -7.06
C GLY A 164 11.63 7.94 -6.59
N SER A 165 11.71 6.62 -6.52
CA SER A 165 12.90 5.93 -5.99
C SER A 165 13.33 4.79 -6.88
N LEU A 166 14.63 4.50 -6.85
CA LEU A 166 15.19 3.36 -7.57
C LEU A 166 14.50 2.06 -7.13
N PRO A 167 14.21 1.16 -8.08
CA PRO A 167 13.58 -0.11 -7.78
C PRO A 167 14.47 -0.94 -6.85
N TRP A 168 13.84 -1.81 -6.06
CA TRP A 168 14.57 -2.77 -5.24
C TRP A 168 15.04 -3.94 -6.13
N PRO A 169 16.28 -4.45 -5.99
CA PRO A 169 17.36 -4.04 -5.08
C PRO A 169 18.04 -2.73 -5.49
N SER A 170 18.34 -1.86 -4.51
CA SER A 170 18.94 -0.54 -4.76
C SER A 170 20.25 -0.30 -3.99
N PHE A 171 20.18 0.11 -2.72
CA PHE A 171 21.33 0.71 -2.01
C PHE A 171 22.08 -0.25 -1.07
N GLU A 172 21.36 -1.03 -0.25
CA GLU A 172 21.96 -1.92 0.78
C GLU A 172 22.32 -3.32 0.22
N THR A 173 22.00 -3.57 -1.04
CA THR A 173 22.21 -4.84 -1.76
C THR A 173 22.83 -4.52 -3.10
N GLU A 174 23.55 -5.47 -3.72
CA GLU A 174 24.15 -5.25 -5.05
C GLU A 174 23.13 -4.67 -6.03
N TYR A 175 23.42 -3.45 -6.48
CA TYR A 175 22.59 -2.73 -7.43
C TYR A 175 22.50 -3.50 -8.74
N TRP A 176 21.29 -3.70 -9.24
CA TRP A 176 21.07 -4.41 -10.50
C TRP A 176 20.51 -3.44 -11.56
N VAL A 177 21.34 -3.10 -12.55
CA VAL A 177 20.97 -2.21 -13.66
C VAL A 177 19.71 -2.71 -14.39
N GLY A 178 19.56 -4.03 -14.53
CA GLY A 178 18.36 -4.61 -15.16
C GLY A 178 17.06 -4.32 -14.40
N ALA A 179 17.11 -4.10 -13.07
CA ALA A 179 15.93 -3.69 -12.30
C ALA A 179 15.47 -2.28 -12.69
N GLU A 180 16.43 -1.36 -12.88
CA GLU A 180 16.17 0.01 -13.30
C GLU A 180 15.60 0.05 -14.72
N GLU A 181 16.22 -0.67 -15.66
CA GLU A 181 15.71 -0.77 -17.03
C GLU A 181 14.30 -1.36 -17.06
N ALA A 182 14.06 -2.46 -16.34
CA ALA A 182 12.72 -3.06 -16.24
C ALA A 182 11.70 -2.09 -15.62
N HIS A 183 12.11 -1.27 -14.66
CA HIS A 183 11.25 -0.24 -14.07
C HIS A 183 10.88 0.85 -15.08
N PHE A 184 11.83 1.34 -15.87
CA PHE A 184 11.55 2.29 -16.96
C PHE A 184 10.65 1.68 -18.03
N LEU A 185 10.91 0.44 -18.45
CA LEU A 185 10.05 -0.28 -19.39
C LEU A 185 8.63 -0.43 -18.83
N PHE A 186 8.49 -0.75 -17.54
CA PHE A 186 7.19 -0.79 -16.88
C PHE A 186 6.49 0.57 -16.94
N ILE A 187 7.17 1.66 -16.62
CA ILE A 187 6.57 3.00 -16.65
C ILE A 187 6.07 3.33 -18.06
N VAL A 188 6.90 3.12 -19.08
CA VAL A 188 6.61 3.52 -20.46
C VAL A 188 5.58 2.60 -21.12
N PHE A 189 5.69 1.28 -20.94
CA PHE A 189 4.88 0.31 -21.67
C PHE A 189 3.68 -0.23 -20.88
N VAL A 190 3.60 0.02 -19.58
CA VAL A 190 2.48 -0.43 -18.74
C VAL A 190 1.77 0.75 -18.07
N LEU A 191 2.49 1.51 -17.24
CA LEU A 191 1.86 2.56 -16.42
C LEU A 191 1.27 3.69 -17.28
N LEU A 192 2.06 4.19 -18.25
CA LEU A 192 1.62 5.27 -19.14
C LEU A 192 0.43 4.84 -20.03
N PRO A 193 0.45 3.68 -20.72
CA PRO A 193 -0.71 3.14 -21.44
C PRO A 193 -1.96 2.95 -20.56
N ALA A 194 -1.79 2.42 -19.35
CA ALA A 194 -2.90 2.27 -18.41
C ALA A 194 -3.50 3.63 -18.03
N LEU A 195 -2.66 4.64 -17.78
CA LEU A 195 -3.07 6.01 -17.51
C LEU A 195 -3.80 6.61 -18.73
N CYS A 196 -3.26 6.46 -19.95
CA CYS A 196 -3.89 6.93 -21.17
C CYS A 196 -5.28 6.31 -21.37
N LEU A 197 -5.46 5.02 -21.11
CA LEU A 197 -6.78 4.38 -21.17
C LEU A 197 -7.74 4.93 -20.11
N CYS A 198 -7.25 5.17 -18.90
CA CYS A 198 -8.07 5.77 -17.84
C CYS A 198 -8.51 7.18 -18.23
N LEU A 199 -7.60 8.01 -18.74
CA LEU A 199 -7.89 9.37 -19.20
C LEU A 199 -8.84 9.38 -20.40
N ASP A 200 -8.65 8.49 -21.37
CA ASP A 200 -9.56 8.38 -22.51
C ASP A 200 -10.95 7.88 -22.09
N SER A 201 -11.02 6.96 -21.12
CA SER A 201 -12.28 6.50 -20.53
C SER A 201 -13.00 7.64 -19.79
N ILE A 202 -12.30 8.43 -18.99
CA ILE A 202 -12.83 9.63 -18.33
C ILE A 202 -13.33 10.62 -19.39
N ARG A 203 -12.57 10.85 -20.47
CA ARG A 203 -12.95 11.77 -21.55
C ARG A 203 -14.22 11.32 -22.28
N ARG A 204 -14.37 10.02 -22.56
CA ARG A 204 -15.50 9.48 -23.32
C ARG A 204 -16.76 9.25 -22.49
N GLN A 205 -16.61 8.81 -21.24
CA GLN A 205 -17.72 8.36 -20.38
C GLN A 205 -18.00 9.30 -19.21
N GLY A 206 -17.16 10.34 -19.02
CA GLY A 206 -17.16 11.19 -17.84
C GLY A 206 -16.60 10.49 -16.61
N LEU A 207 -16.29 11.27 -15.57
CA LEU A 207 -15.74 10.76 -14.31
C LEU A 207 -16.66 9.71 -13.65
N ARG A 208 -17.98 9.96 -13.65
CA ARG A 208 -18.96 9.01 -13.09
C ARG A 208 -19.03 7.70 -13.87
N GLY A 209 -18.86 7.75 -15.19
CA GLY A 209 -18.80 6.56 -16.04
C GLY A 209 -17.55 5.74 -15.76
N PHE A 210 -16.39 6.41 -15.71
CA PHE A 210 -15.11 5.79 -15.39
C PHE A 210 -15.11 5.11 -14.01
N VAL A 211 -15.60 5.79 -12.97
CA VAL A 211 -15.68 5.23 -11.61
C VAL A 211 -16.59 3.99 -11.55
N GLY A 212 -17.63 3.92 -12.38
CA GLY A 212 -18.45 2.70 -12.49
C GLY A 212 -17.87 1.63 -13.42
N GLY A 213 -16.76 1.91 -14.10
CA GLY A 213 -16.21 1.09 -15.18
C GLY A 213 -15.25 -0.01 -14.71
N GLU A 214 -14.97 -0.94 -15.61
CA GLU A 214 -14.13 -2.12 -15.35
C GLU A 214 -12.69 -1.74 -15.01
N ALA A 215 -12.09 -0.77 -15.71
CA ALA A 215 -10.73 -0.34 -15.47
C ALA A 215 -10.54 0.16 -14.02
N MET A 216 -11.49 0.95 -13.51
CA MET A 216 -11.43 1.45 -12.15
C MET A 216 -11.69 0.35 -11.11
N LEU A 217 -12.57 -0.61 -11.41
CA LEU A 217 -12.76 -1.78 -10.56
C LEU A 217 -11.47 -2.60 -10.43
N VAL A 218 -10.78 -2.84 -11.54
CA VAL A 218 -9.48 -3.55 -11.58
C VAL A 218 -8.41 -2.79 -10.80
N LEU A 219 -8.36 -1.46 -10.93
CA LEU A 219 -7.36 -0.63 -10.24
C LEU A 219 -7.75 -0.24 -8.80
N SER A 220 -8.96 -0.53 -8.35
CA SER A 220 -9.41 -0.15 -7.01
C SER A 220 -8.54 -0.66 -5.83
N PRO A 221 -7.84 -1.81 -5.89
CA PRO A 221 -6.88 -2.18 -4.85
C PRO A 221 -5.73 -1.18 -4.72
N ILE A 222 -5.29 -0.56 -5.84
CA ILE A 222 -4.23 0.45 -5.84
C ILE A 222 -4.65 1.68 -5.04
N LEU A 223 -5.93 2.07 -5.06
CA LEU A 223 -6.41 3.19 -4.23
C LEU A 223 -6.19 2.94 -2.75
N GLY A 224 -6.42 1.69 -2.30
CA GLY A 224 -6.13 1.28 -0.93
C GLY A 224 -4.64 1.40 -0.60
N VAL A 225 -3.78 0.95 -1.52
CA VAL A 225 -2.32 1.07 -1.36
C VAL A 225 -1.88 2.54 -1.33
N ILE A 226 -2.39 3.38 -2.23
CA ILE A 226 -2.12 4.82 -2.28
C ILE A 226 -2.52 5.46 -0.94
N ALA A 227 -3.72 5.17 -0.43
CA ALA A 227 -4.16 5.69 0.87
C ALA A 227 -3.26 5.23 2.02
N ALA A 228 -2.78 3.98 1.98
CA ALA A 228 -1.88 3.46 3.00
C ALA A 228 -0.51 4.15 2.98
N VAL A 229 0.10 4.32 1.80
CA VAL A 229 1.42 4.99 1.69
C VAL A 229 1.33 6.49 1.92
N PHE A 230 0.19 7.11 1.62
CA PHE A 230 -0.06 8.52 1.93
C PHE A 230 0.01 8.78 3.44
N ILE A 231 -0.46 7.81 4.24
CA ILE A 231 -0.45 7.88 5.70
C ILE A 231 0.86 7.34 6.28
N ALA A 232 1.53 6.41 5.60
CA ALA A 232 2.76 5.78 6.07
C ALA A 232 3.96 6.24 5.23
N THR A 233 4.85 5.31 4.87
CA THR A 233 5.96 5.53 3.95
C THR A 233 5.68 4.92 2.59
N GLY A 234 6.13 5.57 1.53
CA GLY A 234 6.06 5.08 0.17
C GLY A 234 7.33 4.36 -0.28
N GLU A 235 7.16 3.29 -1.05
CA GLU A 235 8.27 2.64 -1.76
C GLU A 235 7.76 1.69 -2.86
N PRO A 236 8.53 1.45 -3.93
CA PRO A 236 8.08 0.65 -5.08
C PRO A 236 7.66 -0.78 -4.73
N ARG A 237 8.29 -1.40 -3.72
CA ARG A 237 7.96 -2.79 -3.29
C ARG A 237 6.55 -2.95 -2.70
N TYR A 238 5.86 -1.85 -2.42
CA TYR A 238 4.45 -1.84 -2.02
C TYR A 238 3.51 -1.94 -3.22
N ARG A 239 3.97 -1.51 -4.40
CA ARG A 239 3.23 -1.58 -5.65
C ARG A 239 3.36 -2.94 -6.35
N VAL A 240 4.55 -3.56 -6.30
CA VAL A 240 4.90 -4.79 -7.04
C VAL A 240 3.80 -5.89 -7.03
N PRO A 241 3.15 -6.24 -5.90
CA PRO A 241 2.10 -7.26 -5.90
C PRO A 241 0.88 -6.93 -6.77
N PHE A 242 0.72 -5.66 -7.14
CA PHE A 242 -0.42 -5.13 -7.87
C PHE A 242 -0.05 -4.68 -9.30
N ASP A 243 1.20 -4.84 -9.72
CA ASP A 243 1.67 -4.47 -11.06
C ASP A 243 0.90 -5.19 -12.16
N GLY A 244 0.48 -6.43 -11.91
CA GLY A 244 -0.39 -7.21 -12.80
C GLY A 244 -1.72 -6.51 -13.13
N LEU A 245 -2.27 -5.70 -12.20
CA LEU A 245 -3.51 -4.96 -12.44
C LEU A 245 -3.30 -3.87 -13.49
N PHE A 246 -2.16 -3.17 -13.44
CA PHE A 246 -1.80 -2.20 -14.48
C PHE A 246 -1.54 -2.88 -15.81
N ILE A 247 -0.91 -4.06 -15.81
CA ILE A 247 -0.69 -4.85 -17.04
C ILE A 247 -2.02 -5.19 -17.72
N LEU A 248 -3.04 -5.63 -16.97
CA LEU A 248 -4.36 -5.92 -17.53
C LEU A 248 -5.00 -4.69 -18.20
N VAL A 249 -4.91 -3.53 -17.55
CA VAL A 249 -5.43 -2.26 -18.10
C VAL A 249 -4.61 -1.82 -19.32
N ALA A 250 -3.29 -1.96 -19.29
CA ALA A 250 -2.41 -1.64 -20.42
C ALA A 250 -2.66 -2.56 -21.62
N ILE A 251 -2.90 -3.85 -21.43
CA ILE A 251 -3.29 -4.77 -22.51
C ILE A 251 -4.56 -4.26 -23.21
N GLN A 252 -5.54 -3.81 -22.43
CA GLN A 252 -6.78 -3.26 -23.00
C GLN A 252 -6.53 -1.99 -23.83
N PHE A 253 -5.55 -1.15 -23.43
CA PHE A 253 -5.11 -0.02 -24.24
C PHE A 253 -4.54 -0.47 -25.59
N TYR A 254 -3.60 -1.40 -25.61
CA TYR A 254 -3.01 -1.86 -26.88
C TYR A 254 -4.03 -2.54 -27.80
N ARG A 255 -4.98 -3.28 -27.21
CA ARG A 255 -6.09 -3.88 -27.97
C ARG A 255 -7.01 -2.84 -28.60
N SER A 256 -7.27 -1.72 -27.94
CA SER A 256 -8.11 -0.66 -28.50
C SER A 256 -7.37 0.12 -29.60
N PHE A 257 -6.06 0.31 -29.45
CA PHE A 257 -5.21 0.95 -30.46
C PHE A 257 -5.15 0.15 -31.77
N GLY A 258 -5.04 -1.19 -31.68
CA GLY A 258 -5.02 -2.07 -32.84
C GLY A 258 -6.32 -2.09 -33.65
N ARG A 259 -7.47 -1.81 -33.02
CA ARG A 259 -8.80 -1.81 -33.67
C ARG A 259 -9.11 -0.55 -34.47
N VAL A 260 -8.36 0.54 -34.29
CA VAL A 260 -8.54 1.78 -35.07
C VAL A 260 -7.88 1.65 -36.46
N ARG A 261 -7.04 0.63 -36.67
CA ARG A 261 -6.31 0.39 -37.93
C ARG A 261 -6.88 -0.76 -38.79
N SER A 262 -8.01 -1.36 -38.39
CA SER A 262 -8.76 -2.38 -39.16
C SER A 262 -10.11 -1.83 -39.56
#